data_AF-A0A957K8T5-F1
#
_entry.id   AF-A0A957K8T5-F1
#
_cell.length_a   1.000
_cell.length_b   1.000
_cell.length_c   1.000
_cell.angle_alpha   90.00
_cell.angle_beta   90.00
_cell.angle_gamma   90.00
#
_symmetry.space_group_name_H-M   'P 1'
#
loop_
_entity.id
_entity.type
_entity.pdbx_description
1 polymer ?
#
loop_
_entity_poly.entity_id
_entity_poly.type
_entity_poly.pdbx_seq_one_letter_code
_entity_poly.pdbx_strand_id
1 'polypeptide(L)'
;GHPAADLAQLCLANAQADYRAFTELELVGGFNRYWGLPLPQAWALAAGSVFCFAAADVDMGKLQKLAQDGVGERRNEGYGRIALNWHTQSQYVRQEIKPPRPPRVELRDTAAQPIAQRMAQRKLRADLEQGLLRGLNVTAVQFQRLPSATQLSRLRVATRQAQARGDLTLIANHLKNLKGAKAEWQQARYGSESLYQWVLEQTELSDAAFQRKFLSGKAVARLRDVEAALEPALKAEYIARLIDGVLKLAVTQARAEKEGLPHG
;
A
#
# COMPACT_ATOMS: atom_id res chain seq x y z
N GLY A 1 -0.34 16.66 12.20
CA GLY A 1 -1.62 17.32 11.95
C GLY A 1 -2.20 16.81 10.65
N HIS A 2 -3.53 16.72 10.55
CA HIS A 2 -4.16 16.46 9.25
C HIS A 2 -3.93 17.69 8.35
N PRO A 3 -3.30 17.56 7.17
CA PRO A 3 -2.93 18.71 6.33
C PRO A 3 -4.12 19.60 5.93
N ALA A 4 -5.32 19.02 5.88
CA ALA A 4 -6.55 19.72 5.53
C ALA A 4 -7.02 20.69 6.62
N ALA A 5 -6.71 20.43 7.90
CA ALA A 5 -7.13 21.27 9.01
C ALA A 5 -6.34 22.58 9.07
N ASP A 6 -5.06 22.56 8.68
CA ASP A 6 -4.18 23.72 8.79
C ASP A 6 -4.52 24.80 7.74
N LEU A 7 -4.82 24.42 6.49
CA LEU A 7 -5.14 25.39 5.43
C LEU A 7 -6.43 26.16 5.69
N ALA A 8 -7.49 25.47 6.16
CA ALA A 8 -8.75 26.14 6.52
C ALA A 8 -8.54 27.12 7.68
N GLN A 9 -7.78 26.75 8.70
CA GLN A 9 -7.46 27.64 9.83
C GLN A 9 -6.56 28.81 9.44
N LEU A 10 -5.63 28.61 8.50
CA LEU A 10 -4.72 29.67 8.05
C LEU A 10 -5.44 30.71 7.17
N CYS A 11 -6.45 30.30 6.40
CA CYS A 11 -7.18 31.15 5.46
C CYS A 11 -8.46 31.77 6.03
N LEU A 12 -9.05 31.18 7.07
CA LEU A 12 -10.35 31.55 7.62
C LEU A 12 -10.20 32.02 9.07
N ALA A 13 -10.95 33.04 9.46
CA ALA A 13 -10.94 33.52 10.84
C ALA A 13 -11.77 32.63 11.79
N ASN A 14 -12.69 31.82 11.25
CA ASN A 14 -13.63 31.00 12.02
C ASN A 14 -13.41 29.50 11.77
N ALA A 15 -13.33 28.72 12.85
CA ALA A 15 -13.00 27.29 12.83
C ALA A 15 -14.12 26.35 12.31
N GLN A 16 -15.19 26.88 11.72
CA GLN A 16 -16.40 26.13 11.33
C GLN A 16 -16.86 26.40 9.89
N ALA A 17 -15.95 26.71 8.98
CA ALA A 17 -16.35 26.97 7.60
C ALA A 17 -16.57 25.67 6.82
N ASP A 18 -17.72 25.57 6.16
CA ASP A 18 -17.99 24.57 5.12
C ASP A 18 -17.13 24.89 3.89
N TYR A 19 -16.29 23.94 3.48
CA TYR A 19 -15.46 24.06 2.28
C TYR A 19 -15.52 22.79 1.43
N ARG A 20 -15.28 22.94 0.14
CA ARG A 20 -15.12 21.80 -0.78
C ARG A 20 -13.64 21.60 -1.06
N ALA A 21 -13.17 20.36 -1.08
CA ALA A 21 -11.79 20.07 -1.41
C ALA A 21 -11.66 18.83 -2.27
N PHE A 22 -10.67 18.88 -3.16
CA PHE A 22 -10.09 17.72 -3.80
C PHE A 22 -8.66 17.61 -3.27
N THR A 23 -8.35 16.54 -2.56
CA THR A 23 -7.02 16.33 -2.01
C THR A 23 -6.51 14.96 -2.40
N GLU A 24 -5.26 14.92 -2.85
CA GLU A 24 -4.51 13.69 -3.02
C GLU A 24 -3.26 13.79 -2.15
N LEU A 25 -2.83 12.68 -1.57
CA LEU A 25 -1.61 12.61 -0.77
C LEU A 25 -0.54 11.89 -1.57
N GLU A 26 0.67 12.46 -1.56
CA GLU A 26 1.84 11.83 -2.16
C GLU A 26 2.93 11.66 -1.10
N LEU A 27 3.60 10.52 -1.14
CA LEU A 27 4.78 10.27 -0.32
C LEU A 27 5.98 10.93 -0.99
N VAL A 28 6.41 12.08 -0.45
CA VAL A 28 7.53 12.84 -0.99
C VAL A 28 8.82 12.50 -0.24
N GLY A 29 9.90 12.34 -1.00
CA GLY A 29 11.23 12.09 -0.50
C GLY A 29 12.26 12.55 -1.52
N GLY A 30 13.49 12.08 -1.38
CA GLY A 30 14.54 12.42 -2.33
C GLY A 30 15.87 11.88 -1.90
N PHE A 31 16.93 12.41 -2.50
CA PHE A 31 18.30 12.03 -2.19
C PHE A 31 19.14 13.29 -2.12
N ASN A 32 19.73 13.55 -0.95
CA ASN A 32 20.65 14.66 -0.79
C ASN A 32 22.00 14.26 -1.41
N ARG A 33 22.37 14.89 -2.53
CA ARG A 33 23.63 14.61 -3.24
C ARG A 33 24.87 15.06 -2.47
N TYR A 34 24.78 16.11 -1.65
CA TYR A 34 25.90 16.59 -0.84
C TYR A 34 26.27 15.61 0.28
N TRP A 35 25.28 14.96 0.89
CA TRP A 35 25.49 14.04 2.02
C TRP A 35 25.45 12.56 1.62
N GLY A 36 25.07 12.24 0.38
CA GLY A 36 24.98 10.86 -0.09
C GLY A 36 23.90 10.02 0.61
N LEU A 37 22.89 10.66 1.19
CA LEU A 37 21.85 10.01 1.99
C LEU A 37 20.44 10.27 1.45
N PRO A 38 19.52 9.29 1.56
CA PRO A 38 18.10 9.52 1.27
C PRO A 38 17.53 10.57 2.23
N LEU A 39 16.72 11.48 1.70
CA LEU A 39 15.95 12.40 2.52
C LEU A 39 14.82 11.65 3.23
N PRO A 40 14.45 12.04 4.47
CA PRO A 40 13.29 11.50 5.16
C PRO A 40 12.06 11.56 4.25
N GLN A 41 11.34 10.44 4.14
CA GLN A 41 10.08 10.39 3.42
C GLN A 41 8.98 10.95 4.32
N ALA A 42 8.16 11.84 3.77
CA ALA A 42 7.04 12.45 4.47
C ALA A 42 5.83 12.52 3.54
N TRP A 43 4.64 12.46 4.13
CA TRP A 43 3.40 12.71 3.39
C TRP A 43 3.27 14.21 3.08
N ALA A 44 2.88 14.51 1.85
CA ALA A 44 2.52 15.87 1.43
C ALA A 44 1.20 15.85 0.65
N LEU A 45 0.52 17.00 0.59
CA LEU A 45 -0.54 17.21 -0.38
C LEU A 45 0.07 17.21 -1.77
N ALA A 46 -0.45 16.37 -2.67
CA ALA A 46 -0.03 16.30 -4.05
C ALA A 46 -0.36 17.61 -4.78
N ALA A 47 0.51 18.01 -5.70
CA ALA A 47 0.26 19.15 -6.56
C ALA A 47 -1.03 18.94 -7.36
N GLY A 48 -1.89 19.96 -7.40
CA GLY A 48 -3.24 19.85 -7.97
C GLY A 48 -4.34 19.54 -6.96
N SER A 49 -4.01 19.37 -5.67
CA SER A 49 -5.01 19.45 -4.60
C SER A 49 -5.61 20.87 -4.54
N VAL A 50 -6.93 20.97 -4.42
CA VAL A 50 -7.69 22.23 -4.48
C VAL A 50 -8.62 22.35 -3.27
N PHE A 51 -8.68 23.55 -2.70
CA PHE A 51 -9.61 23.92 -1.63
C PHE A 51 -10.45 25.12 -2.08
N CYS A 52 -11.76 25.00 -1.97
CA CYS A 52 -12.73 26.02 -2.34
C CYS A 52 -13.49 26.48 -1.09
N PHE A 53 -13.34 27.77 -0.78
CA PHE A 53 -13.99 28.43 0.35
C PHE A 53 -15.05 29.42 -0.14
N ALA A 54 -16.07 29.68 0.67
CA ALA A 54 -16.96 30.80 0.40
C ALA A 54 -16.20 32.11 0.60
N ALA A 55 -16.34 33.05 -0.33
CA ALA A 55 -15.57 34.30 -0.31
C ALA A 55 -15.79 35.13 0.97
N ALA A 56 -16.97 35.04 1.58
CA ALA A 56 -17.31 35.73 2.83
C ALA A 56 -16.49 35.26 4.04
N ASP A 57 -15.95 34.04 4.00
CA ASP A 57 -15.25 33.43 5.14
C ASP A 57 -13.73 33.62 5.07
N VAL A 58 -13.23 34.18 3.97
CA VAL A 58 -11.80 34.25 3.66
C VAL A 58 -11.23 35.63 3.92
N ASP A 59 -10.15 35.69 4.70
CA ASP A 59 -9.33 36.88 4.83
C ASP A 59 -8.39 36.99 3.63
N MET A 60 -8.72 37.88 2.69
CA MET A 60 -7.97 38.08 1.46
C MET A 60 -6.52 38.54 1.70
N GLY A 61 -6.24 39.27 2.79
CA GLY A 61 -4.89 39.72 3.13
C GLY A 61 -4.00 38.56 3.58
N LYS A 62 -4.55 37.68 4.44
CA LYS A 62 -3.87 36.44 4.83
C LYS A 62 -3.65 35.53 3.63
N LEU A 63 -4.67 35.38 2.78
CA LEU A 63 -4.59 34.50 1.62
C LEU A 63 -3.50 34.96 0.63
N GLN A 64 -3.41 36.26 0.34
CA GLN A 64 -2.33 36.81 -0.49
C GLN A 64 -0.95 36.58 0.11
N LYS A 65 -0.81 36.76 1.42
CA LYS A 65 0.45 36.47 2.13
C LYS A 65 0.83 34.99 2.02
N LEU A 66 -0.12 34.08 2.22
CA LEU A 66 0.11 32.65 2.05
C LEU A 66 0.50 32.28 0.60
N ALA A 67 -0.04 32.97 -0.40
CA ALA A 67 0.33 32.77 -1.79
C ALA A 67 1.76 33.19 -2.10
N GLN A 68 2.27 34.20 -1.39
CA GLN A 68 3.65 34.65 -1.51
C GLN A 68 4.61 33.75 -0.71
N ASP A 69 4.25 33.45 0.54
CA ASP A 69 5.13 32.75 1.49
C ASP A 69 5.10 31.22 1.34
N GLY A 70 4.00 30.67 0.80
CA GLY A 70 3.68 29.25 0.82
C GLY A 70 3.29 28.72 2.20
N VAL A 71 2.87 27.45 2.26
CA VAL A 71 2.36 26.75 3.45
C VAL A 71 3.20 25.52 3.79
N GLY A 72 3.39 25.25 5.08
CA GLY A 72 4.05 24.03 5.58
C GLY A 72 5.55 24.19 5.85
N GLU A 73 6.19 23.07 6.17
CA GLU A 73 7.53 23.04 6.77
C GLU A 73 8.66 23.13 5.72
N ARG A 74 8.49 22.53 4.53
CA ARG A 74 9.55 22.36 3.52
C ARG A 74 9.53 23.41 2.41
N ARG A 75 9.16 24.66 2.75
CA ARG A 75 9.01 25.76 1.79
C ARG A 75 10.32 26.12 1.07
N ASN A 76 11.44 26.04 1.80
CA ASN A 76 12.78 26.32 1.27
C ASN A 76 13.25 25.29 0.22
N GLU A 77 12.58 24.14 0.12
CA GLU A 77 12.84 23.11 -0.89
C GLU A 77 11.90 23.22 -2.11
N GLY A 78 11.01 24.21 -2.11
CA GLY A 78 10.03 24.44 -3.17
C GLY A 78 8.65 23.81 -2.94
N TYR A 79 8.42 23.15 -1.79
CA TYR A 79 7.10 22.66 -1.40
C TYR A 79 6.20 23.78 -0.88
N GLY A 80 4.89 23.51 -0.78
CA GLY A 80 3.97 24.42 -0.10
C GLY A 80 3.52 25.63 -0.91
N ARG A 81 3.89 25.73 -2.18
CA ARG A 81 3.43 26.80 -3.07
C ARG A 81 1.93 26.66 -3.31
N ILE A 82 1.20 27.76 -3.17
CA ILE A 82 -0.23 27.82 -3.45
C ILE A 82 -0.50 28.84 -4.55
N ALA A 83 -1.57 28.60 -5.31
CA ALA A 83 -2.07 29.51 -6.31
C ALA A 83 -3.51 29.89 -5.95
N LEU A 84 -3.83 31.19 -6.03
CA LEU A 84 -5.16 31.71 -5.76
C LEU A 84 -5.88 31.96 -7.06
N ASN A 85 -7.16 31.59 -7.14
CA ASN A 85 -8.03 31.89 -8.27
C ASN A 85 -7.37 31.60 -9.62
N TRP A 86 -6.60 30.50 -9.70
CA TRP A 86 -5.91 30.06 -10.92
C TRP A 86 -6.87 29.85 -12.09
N HIS A 87 -8.15 29.71 -11.76
CA HIS A 87 -9.27 29.49 -12.64
C HIS A 87 -10.06 30.79 -12.83
N THR A 88 -10.11 31.31 -14.05
CA THR A 88 -10.85 32.53 -14.44
C THR A 88 -12.23 32.25 -15.05
N GLN A 89 -12.52 31.01 -15.42
CA GLN A 89 -13.77 30.56 -16.04
C GLN A 89 -14.68 29.85 -15.04
N SER A 90 -15.99 29.95 -15.27
CA SER A 90 -17.04 29.31 -14.46
C SER A 90 -17.23 27.82 -14.75
N GLN A 91 -16.73 27.34 -15.89
CA GLN A 91 -16.84 25.94 -16.32
C GLN A 91 -15.52 25.49 -16.95
N TYR A 92 -15.14 24.24 -16.68
CA TYR A 92 -13.98 23.59 -17.27
C TYR A 92 -14.38 22.26 -17.86
N VAL A 93 -13.82 21.96 -19.03
CA VAL A 93 -13.87 20.61 -19.59
C VAL A 93 -12.61 19.88 -19.14
N ARG A 94 -12.79 18.75 -18.48
CA ARG A 94 -11.67 17.89 -18.10
C ARG A 94 -10.98 17.40 -19.37
N GLN A 95 -9.72 17.78 -19.55
CA GLN A 95 -8.88 17.26 -20.61
C GLN A 95 -7.78 16.39 -20.00
N GLU A 96 -7.64 15.17 -20.50
CA GLU A 96 -6.55 14.30 -20.10
C GLU A 96 -5.29 14.71 -20.86
N ILE A 97 -4.46 15.54 -20.23
CA ILE A 97 -3.16 15.93 -20.78
C ILE A 97 -2.19 14.78 -20.52
N LYS A 98 -1.74 14.10 -21.57
CA LYS A 98 -0.61 13.18 -21.47
C LYS A 98 0.65 14.02 -21.26
N PRO A 99 1.31 13.94 -20.10
CA PRO A 99 2.51 14.74 -19.86
C PRO A 99 3.56 14.43 -20.93
N PRO A 100 4.34 15.44 -21.38
CA PRO A 100 5.42 15.21 -22.32
C PRO A 100 6.36 14.15 -21.75
N ARG A 101 6.68 13.13 -22.55
CA ARG A 101 7.62 12.11 -22.13
C ARG A 101 8.99 12.77 -21.97
N PRO A 102 9.62 12.71 -20.78
CA PRO A 102 10.95 13.27 -20.60
C PRO A 102 11.93 12.62 -21.58
N PRO A 103 12.97 13.35 -22.02
CA PRO A 103 13.96 12.82 -22.95
C PRO A 103 14.61 11.55 -22.40
N ARG A 104 14.80 10.56 -23.27
CA ARG A 104 15.42 9.28 -22.90
C ARG A 104 16.92 9.48 -22.66
N VAL A 105 17.37 9.33 -21.41
CA VAL A 105 18.80 9.28 -21.06
C VAL A 105 19.28 7.83 -21.04
N GLU A 106 20.22 7.43 -21.89
CA GLU A 106 20.75 6.07 -21.86
C GLU A 106 21.61 5.84 -20.60
N LEU A 107 21.47 4.67 -19.97
CA LEU A 107 22.38 4.25 -18.90
C LEU A 107 23.69 3.78 -19.54
N ARG A 108 24.56 4.74 -19.88
CA ARG A 108 25.87 4.46 -20.51
C ARG A 108 26.93 3.98 -19.51
N ASP A 109 26.72 4.26 -18.22
CA ASP A 109 27.67 3.93 -17.16
C ASP A 109 27.35 2.55 -16.55
N THR A 110 28.33 1.65 -16.59
CA THR A 110 28.25 0.32 -15.98
C THR A 110 28.09 0.39 -14.46
N ALA A 111 28.59 1.44 -13.81
CA ALA A 111 28.42 1.66 -12.38
C ALA A 111 26.97 1.99 -11.98
N ALA A 112 26.16 2.50 -12.91
CA ALA A 112 24.75 2.83 -12.68
C ALA A 112 23.81 1.61 -12.76
N GLN A 113 24.23 0.53 -13.43
CA GLN A 113 23.40 -0.66 -13.62
C GLN A 113 23.06 -1.37 -12.29
N PRO A 114 24.01 -1.65 -11.36
CA PRO A 114 23.68 -2.27 -10.07
C PRO A 114 22.76 -1.40 -9.20
N ILE A 115 22.82 -0.08 -9.35
CA ILE A 115 21.93 0.85 -8.65
C ILE A 115 20.53 0.74 -9.24
N ALA A 116 20.41 0.77 -10.57
CA ALA A 116 19.15 0.58 -11.27
C ALA A 116 18.48 -0.77 -10.94
N GLN A 117 19.26 -1.87 -10.88
CA GLN A 117 18.77 -3.19 -10.46
C GLN A 117 18.21 -3.16 -9.04
N ARG A 118 18.94 -2.55 -8.10
CA ARG A 118 18.46 -2.40 -6.71
C ARG A 118 17.19 -1.56 -6.64
N MET A 119 17.10 -0.49 -7.42
CA MET A 119 15.89 0.35 -7.48
C MET A 119 14.69 -0.41 -8.05
N ALA A 120 14.88 -1.14 -9.16
CA ALA A 120 13.84 -1.99 -9.75
C ALA A 120 13.38 -3.06 -8.74
N GLN A 121 14.31 -3.73 -8.06
CA GLN A 121 13.98 -4.74 -7.05
C GLN A 121 13.24 -4.16 -5.84
N ARG A 122 13.65 -2.99 -5.35
CA ARG A 122 12.94 -2.28 -4.27
C ARG A 122 11.54 -1.88 -4.68
N LYS A 123 11.37 -1.40 -5.91
CA LYS A 123 10.05 -1.08 -6.46
C LYS A 123 9.16 -2.32 -6.54
N LEU A 124 9.69 -3.45 -7.05
CA LEU A 124 8.96 -4.71 -7.09
C LEU A 124 8.48 -5.12 -5.69
N ARG A 125 9.37 -5.11 -4.69
CA ARG A 125 9.00 -5.44 -3.30
C ARG A 125 7.93 -4.48 -2.75
N ALA A 126 8.02 -3.18 -3.03
CA ALA A 126 7.00 -2.22 -2.62
C ALA A 126 5.63 -2.51 -3.27
N ASP A 127 5.62 -2.83 -4.57
CA ASP A 127 4.39 -3.19 -5.29
C ASP A 127 3.78 -4.50 -4.73
N LEU A 128 4.63 -5.49 -4.41
CA LEU A 128 4.20 -6.75 -3.77
C LEU A 128 3.65 -6.52 -2.35
N GLU A 129 4.24 -5.63 -1.56
CA GLU A 129 3.75 -5.27 -0.23
C GLU A 129 2.36 -4.62 -0.29
N GLN A 130 2.15 -3.72 -1.26
CA GLN A 130 0.81 -3.16 -1.52
C GLN A 130 -0.18 -4.24 -1.97
N GLY A 131 0.28 -5.23 -2.76
CA GLY A 131 -0.49 -6.42 -3.09
C GLY A 131 -0.88 -7.24 -1.86
N LEU A 132 0.08 -7.49 -0.97
CA LEU A 132 -0.11 -8.23 0.28
C LEU A 132 -1.15 -7.53 1.17
N LEU A 133 -1.01 -6.23 1.39
CA LEU A 133 -1.94 -5.45 2.21
C LEU A 133 -3.36 -5.46 1.63
N ARG A 134 -3.51 -5.39 0.30
CA ARG A 134 -4.82 -5.53 -0.36
C ARG A 134 -5.41 -6.93 -0.19
N GLY A 135 -4.58 -7.97 -0.32
CA GLY A 135 -4.99 -9.35 -0.08
C GLY A 135 -5.37 -9.63 1.38
N LEU A 136 -4.78 -8.87 2.32
CA LEU A 136 -5.06 -8.91 3.75
C LEU A 136 -6.16 -7.94 4.17
N ASN A 137 -6.83 -7.20 3.27
CA ASN A 137 -7.82 -6.21 3.69
C ASN A 137 -9.08 -6.91 4.26
N VAL A 138 -9.03 -7.21 5.56
CA VAL A 138 -9.89 -8.13 6.33
C VAL A 138 -11.31 -7.60 6.51
N THR A 139 -11.55 -6.31 6.28
CA THR A 139 -12.89 -5.72 6.43
C THR A 139 -13.93 -6.34 5.50
N ALA A 140 -13.51 -7.10 4.49
CA ALA A 140 -14.40 -7.87 3.62
C ALA A 140 -14.49 -9.38 3.94
N VAL A 141 -13.66 -9.91 4.85
CA VAL A 141 -13.52 -11.36 5.01
C VAL A 141 -14.05 -11.87 6.33
N GLN A 142 -15.09 -12.71 6.24
CA GLN A 142 -15.69 -13.38 7.38
C GLN A 142 -15.08 -14.77 7.55
N PHE A 143 -14.67 -15.09 8.78
CA PHE A 143 -14.34 -16.45 9.17
C PHE A 143 -15.55 -17.11 9.84
N GLN A 144 -15.72 -18.41 9.59
CA GLN A 144 -16.75 -19.21 10.24
C GLN A 144 -16.20 -20.60 10.57
N ARG A 145 -16.63 -21.18 11.70
CA ARG A 145 -16.27 -22.54 12.15
C ARG A 145 -14.74 -22.76 12.16
N LEU A 146 -14.00 -21.81 12.74
CA LEU A 146 -12.55 -21.86 12.76
C LEU A 146 -12.04 -23.08 13.55
N PRO A 147 -10.91 -23.68 13.14
CA PRO A 147 -10.20 -24.65 13.97
C PRO A 147 -9.72 -23.98 15.26
N SER A 148 -9.34 -24.79 16.25
CA SER A 148 -8.80 -24.27 17.51
C SER A 148 -7.59 -23.34 17.27
N ALA A 149 -7.44 -22.33 18.12
CA ALA A 149 -6.29 -21.41 18.08
C ALA A 149 -4.94 -22.15 18.12
N THR A 150 -4.89 -23.31 18.77
CA THR A 150 -3.71 -24.19 18.81
C THR A 150 -3.40 -24.79 17.44
N GLN A 151 -4.39 -25.33 16.73
CA GLN A 151 -4.20 -25.86 15.37
C GLN A 151 -3.78 -24.77 14.39
N LEU A 152 -4.45 -23.61 14.44
CA LEU A 152 -4.09 -22.45 13.62
C LEU A 152 -2.64 -22.01 13.90
N SER A 153 -2.24 -21.95 15.17
CA SER A 153 -0.86 -21.59 15.55
C SER A 153 0.17 -22.61 15.06
N ARG A 154 -0.14 -23.91 15.02
CA ARG A 154 0.74 -24.94 14.45
C ARG A 154 0.96 -24.75 12.95
N LEU A 155 -0.10 -24.45 12.19
CA LEU A 155 0.05 -24.17 10.76
C LEU A 155 0.91 -22.92 10.54
N ARG A 156 0.74 -21.87 11.36
CA ARG A 156 1.59 -20.66 11.30
C ARG A 156 3.07 -20.96 11.49
N VAL A 157 3.43 -21.90 12.37
CA VAL A 157 4.82 -22.34 12.53
C VAL A 157 5.34 -22.96 11.23
N ALA A 158 4.56 -23.84 10.59
CA ALA A 158 4.93 -24.41 9.29
C ALA A 158 5.03 -23.33 8.19
N THR A 159 4.12 -22.35 8.18
CA THR A 159 4.15 -21.22 7.24
C THR A 159 5.40 -20.35 7.41
N ARG A 160 5.84 -20.08 8.64
CA ARG A 160 7.08 -19.33 8.89
C ARG A 160 8.32 -20.11 8.49
N GLN A 161 8.32 -21.43 8.67
CA GLN A 161 9.40 -22.30 8.19
C GLN A 161 9.45 -22.31 6.65
N ALA A 162 8.29 -22.39 5.99
CA ALA A 162 8.18 -22.28 4.53
C ALA A 162 8.72 -20.94 4.03
N GLN A 163 8.37 -19.83 4.70
CA GLN A 163 8.88 -18.50 4.37
C GLN A 163 10.41 -18.44 4.49
N ALA A 164 10.98 -18.94 5.59
CA ALA A 164 12.43 -18.90 5.81
C ALA A 164 13.22 -19.77 4.81
N ARG A 165 12.62 -20.86 4.33
CA ARG A 165 13.24 -21.80 3.38
C ARG A 165 12.90 -21.52 1.92
N GLY A 166 11.93 -20.65 1.64
CA GLY A 166 11.39 -20.43 0.30
C GLY A 166 10.64 -21.64 -0.28
N ASP A 167 10.08 -22.51 0.58
CA ASP A 167 9.48 -23.78 0.20
C ASP A 167 8.04 -23.91 0.72
N LEU A 168 7.07 -23.68 -0.18
CA LEU A 168 5.64 -23.76 0.12
C LEU A 168 5.14 -25.20 0.34
N THR A 169 5.90 -26.22 -0.08
CA THR A 169 5.48 -27.62 0.09
C THR A 169 5.35 -28.01 1.56
N LEU A 170 6.10 -27.34 2.45
CA LEU A 170 5.97 -27.52 3.90
C LEU A 170 4.56 -27.19 4.41
N ILE A 171 3.90 -26.17 3.85
CA ILE A 171 2.53 -25.78 4.21
C ILE A 171 1.55 -26.83 3.68
N ALA A 172 1.67 -27.19 2.40
CA ALA A 172 0.80 -28.18 1.77
C ALA A 172 0.90 -29.54 2.45
N ASN A 173 2.11 -30.00 2.77
CA ASN A 173 2.36 -31.25 3.48
C ASN A 173 1.82 -31.20 4.91
N HIS A 174 1.96 -30.07 5.62
CA HIS A 174 1.39 -29.93 6.96
C HIS A 174 -0.14 -30.11 6.93
N LEU A 175 -0.83 -29.45 6.00
CA LEU A 175 -2.28 -29.57 5.84
C LEU A 175 -2.73 -30.98 5.43
N LYS A 176 -2.02 -31.60 4.46
CA LYS A 176 -2.35 -32.95 3.97
C LYS A 176 -2.17 -34.02 5.06
N ASN A 177 -1.25 -33.81 6.01
CA ASN A 177 -0.91 -34.74 7.08
C ASN A 177 -1.64 -34.49 8.42
N LEU A 178 -2.69 -33.66 8.44
CA LEU A 178 -3.51 -33.43 9.63
C LEU A 178 -4.30 -34.70 10.03
N LYS A 179 -3.76 -35.48 10.97
CA LYS A 179 -4.46 -36.63 11.56
C LYS A 179 -5.57 -36.15 12.51
N GLY A 180 -6.81 -36.59 12.29
CA GLY A 180 -7.97 -36.29 13.15
C GLY A 180 -8.54 -34.87 13.03
N ALA A 181 -7.73 -33.88 12.65
CA ALA A 181 -8.16 -32.47 12.55
C ALA A 181 -8.63 -32.06 11.14
N LYS A 182 -8.45 -32.90 10.11
CA LYS A 182 -8.71 -32.52 8.71
C LYS A 182 -10.16 -32.07 8.47
N ALA A 183 -11.13 -32.74 9.09
CA ALA A 183 -12.54 -32.40 8.95
C ALA A 183 -12.85 -30.98 9.46
N GLU A 184 -12.26 -30.56 10.58
CA GLU A 184 -12.43 -29.21 11.13
C GLU A 184 -11.90 -28.14 10.17
N TRP A 185 -10.72 -28.37 9.58
CA TRP A 185 -10.14 -27.46 8.59
C TRP A 185 -10.96 -27.38 7.30
N GLN A 186 -11.56 -28.49 6.86
CA GLN A 186 -12.44 -28.52 5.69
C GLN A 186 -13.77 -27.80 5.95
N GLN A 187 -14.26 -27.80 7.18
CA GLN A 187 -15.47 -27.10 7.60
C GLN A 187 -15.23 -25.60 7.84
N ALA A 188 -14.03 -25.22 8.27
CA ALA A 188 -13.63 -23.83 8.44
C ALA A 188 -13.78 -23.05 7.13
N ARG A 189 -14.28 -21.82 7.22
CA ARG A 189 -14.53 -20.95 6.06
C ARG A 189 -13.68 -19.68 6.12
N TYR A 190 -13.29 -19.24 4.94
CA TYR A 190 -12.67 -17.95 4.65
C TYR A 190 -13.46 -17.32 3.50
N GLY A 191 -14.38 -16.40 3.81
CA GLY A 191 -15.38 -15.97 2.82
C GLY A 191 -16.31 -17.12 2.42
N SER A 192 -16.45 -17.36 1.11
CA SER A 192 -17.31 -18.43 0.57
C SER A 192 -16.63 -19.80 0.47
N GLU A 193 -15.31 -19.85 0.58
CA GLU A 193 -14.52 -21.07 0.37
C GLU A 193 -14.02 -21.69 1.69
N SER A 194 -13.59 -22.95 1.62
CA SER A 194 -12.97 -23.63 2.76
C SER A 194 -11.59 -23.03 3.04
N LEU A 195 -11.29 -22.73 4.31
CA LEU A 195 -9.95 -22.27 4.70
C LEU A 195 -8.87 -23.29 4.31
N TYR A 196 -9.15 -24.60 4.43
CA TYR A 196 -8.26 -25.66 3.97
C TYR A 196 -7.93 -25.53 2.47
N GLN A 197 -8.97 -25.38 1.65
CA GLN A 197 -8.83 -25.30 0.20
C GLN A 197 -8.13 -24.01 -0.21
N TRP A 198 -8.52 -22.88 0.39
CA TRP A 198 -7.90 -21.59 0.14
C TRP A 198 -6.39 -21.62 0.36
N VAL A 199 -5.93 -22.18 1.48
CA VAL A 199 -4.48 -22.27 1.78
C VAL A 199 -3.76 -23.15 0.75
N LEU A 200 -4.33 -24.30 0.37
CA LEU A 200 -3.72 -25.16 -0.65
C LEU A 200 -3.61 -24.46 -2.01
N GLU A 201 -4.68 -23.79 -2.44
CA GLU A 201 -4.68 -23.01 -3.68
C GLU A 201 -3.64 -21.90 -3.66
N GLN A 202 -3.40 -21.27 -2.49
CA GLN A 202 -2.31 -20.28 -2.37
C GLN A 202 -0.93 -20.92 -2.60
N THR A 203 -0.72 -22.14 -2.13
CA THR A 203 0.58 -22.85 -2.30
C THR A 203 0.84 -23.30 -3.74
N GLU A 204 -0.20 -23.36 -4.57
CA GLU A 204 -0.17 -23.85 -5.95
C GLU A 204 -0.45 -22.73 -6.98
N LEU A 205 -0.35 -21.46 -6.57
CA LEU A 205 -0.57 -20.30 -7.43
C LEU A 205 0.37 -20.32 -8.66
N SER A 206 -0.23 -20.25 -9.85
CA SER A 206 0.52 -20.02 -11.09
C SER A 206 1.12 -18.62 -11.15
N ASP A 207 2.14 -18.41 -11.98
CA ASP A 207 2.78 -17.10 -12.17
C ASP A 207 1.79 -16.00 -12.58
N ALA A 208 0.88 -16.31 -13.50
CA ALA A 208 -0.15 -15.38 -13.93
C ALA A 208 -1.13 -15.03 -12.80
N ALA A 209 -1.51 -16.02 -11.98
CA ALA A 209 -2.39 -15.81 -10.84
C ALA A 209 -1.69 -15.01 -9.73
N PHE A 210 -0.40 -15.27 -9.49
CA PHE A 210 0.42 -14.49 -8.56
C PHE A 210 0.51 -13.02 -8.98
N GLN A 211 0.85 -12.75 -10.25
CA GLN A 211 0.91 -11.37 -10.76
C GLN A 211 -0.44 -10.66 -10.69
N ARG A 212 -1.54 -11.35 -11.00
CA ARG A 212 -2.88 -10.80 -10.86
C ARG A 212 -3.19 -10.44 -9.40
N LYS A 213 -2.84 -11.31 -8.46
CA LYS A 213 -3.10 -11.13 -7.02
C LYS A 213 -2.24 -10.03 -6.40
N PHE A 214 -0.92 -10.08 -6.57
CA PHE A 214 0.00 -9.18 -5.87
C PHE A 214 0.30 -7.90 -6.67
N LEU A 215 0.39 -7.97 -8.00
CA LEU A 215 0.71 -6.82 -8.85
C LEU A 215 -0.52 -6.21 -9.52
N SER A 216 -1.73 -6.72 -9.28
CA SER A 216 -2.97 -6.30 -9.97
C SER A 216 -2.88 -6.41 -11.49
N GLY A 217 -2.18 -7.43 -11.98
CA GLY A 217 -1.97 -7.63 -13.42
C GLY A 217 -0.99 -6.63 -14.04
N LYS A 218 -0.32 -5.79 -13.24
CA LYS A 218 0.80 -4.97 -13.71
C LYS A 218 2.01 -5.87 -14.00
N ALA A 219 2.76 -5.50 -15.03
CA ALA A 219 4.05 -6.12 -15.32
C ALA A 219 5.02 -5.91 -14.15
N VAL A 220 6.04 -6.77 -14.09
CA VAL A 220 7.13 -6.67 -13.11
C VAL A 220 7.79 -5.30 -13.23
N ALA A 221 8.17 -4.73 -12.07
CA ALA A 221 8.74 -3.38 -12.02
C ALA A 221 10.00 -3.29 -12.88
N ARG A 222 9.98 -2.37 -13.84
CA ARG A 222 11.08 -2.11 -14.76
C ARG A 222 11.58 -0.69 -14.60
N LEU A 223 12.89 -0.53 -14.50
CA LEU A 223 13.57 0.76 -14.53
C LEU A 223 14.44 0.82 -15.78
N ARG A 224 13.93 1.47 -16.83
CA ARG A 224 14.55 1.54 -18.17
C ARG A 224 14.79 0.13 -18.74
N ASP A 225 16.04 -0.29 -18.93
CA ASP A 225 16.38 -1.59 -19.51
C ASP A 225 16.59 -2.67 -18.45
N VAL A 226 16.41 -2.30 -17.19
CA VAL A 226 16.64 -3.17 -16.05
C VAL A 226 15.30 -3.61 -15.46
N GLU A 227 15.01 -4.90 -15.60
CA GLU A 227 13.80 -5.52 -15.04
C GLU A 227 14.11 -6.15 -13.67
N ALA A 228 13.20 -5.96 -12.72
CA ALA A 228 13.31 -6.65 -11.44
C ALA A 228 13.16 -8.17 -11.63
N ALA A 229 13.83 -8.95 -10.80
CA ALA A 229 13.74 -10.40 -10.85
C ALA A 229 12.63 -10.88 -9.92
N LEU A 230 11.60 -11.51 -10.49
CA LEU A 230 10.56 -12.21 -9.72
C LEU A 230 10.95 -13.67 -9.50
N GLU A 231 11.95 -13.87 -8.64
CA GLU A 231 12.49 -15.20 -8.32
C GLU A 231 11.47 -16.09 -7.58
N PRO A 232 11.54 -17.42 -7.74
CA PRO A 232 10.64 -18.35 -7.04
C PRO A 232 10.65 -18.18 -5.51
N ALA A 233 11.82 -17.93 -4.92
CA ALA A 233 11.95 -17.69 -3.48
C ALA A 233 11.18 -16.45 -3.02
N LEU A 234 11.18 -15.37 -3.82
CA LEU A 234 10.44 -14.15 -3.53
C LEU A 234 8.92 -14.38 -3.62
N LYS A 235 8.46 -15.17 -4.59
CA LYS A 235 7.05 -15.57 -4.68
C LYS A 235 6.63 -16.37 -3.45
N ALA A 236 7.43 -17.36 -3.06
CA ALA A 236 7.21 -18.17 -1.87
C ALA A 236 7.18 -17.31 -0.59
N GLU A 237 8.07 -16.32 -0.47
CA GLU A 237 8.09 -15.36 0.64
C GLU A 237 6.74 -14.65 0.77
N TYR A 238 6.23 -14.04 -0.32
CA TYR A 238 4.98 -13.25 -0.27
C TYR A 238 3.72 -14.12 -0.13
N ILE A 239 3.69 -15.30 -0.72
CA ILE A 239 2.60 -16.26 -0.51
C ILE A 239 2.55 -16.70 0.96
N ALA A 240 3.70 -17.07 1.54
CA ALA A 240 3.77 -17.47 2.94
C ALA A 240 3.37 -16.32 3.90
N ARG A 241 3.80 -15.07 3.61
CA ARG A 241 3.38 -13.89 4.37
C ARG A 241 1.87 -13.64 4.31
N LEU A 242 1.25 -13.82 3.14
CA LEU A 242 -0.22 -13.73 3.00
C LEU A 242 -0.93 -14.77 3.87
N ILE A 243 -0.48 -16.03 3.78
CA ILE A 243 -1.05 -17.13 4.58
C ILE A 243 -0.87 -16.86 6.08
N ASP A 244 0.33 -16.47 6.56
CA ASP A 244 0.54 -16.19 7.99
C ASP A 244 -0.31 -15.01 8.47
N GLY A 245 -0.49 -13.98 7.63
CA GLY A 245 -1.36 -12.85 7.91
C GLY A 245 -2.82 -13.28 8.11
N VAL A 246 -3.38 -14.07 7.19
CA VAL A 246 -4.74 -14.62 7.30
C VAL A 246 -4.88 -15.52 8.53
N LEU A 247 -3.92 -16.40 8.78
CA LEU A 247 -3.95 -17.28 9.96
C LEU A 247 -3.82 -16.50 11.27
N LYS A 248 -3.06 -15.40 11.30
CA LYS A 248 -2.97 -14.52 12.49
C LYS A 248 -4.33 -13.91 12.82
N LEU A 249 -5.08 -13.49 11.82
CA LEU A 249 -6.44 -12.94 11.98
C LEU A 249 -7.39 -14.03 12.48
N ALA A 250 -7.35 -15.21 11.88
CA ALA A 250 -8.12 -16.37 12.33
C ALA A 250 -7.82 -16.74 13.79
N VAL A 251 -6.55 -16.75 14.22
CA VAL A 251 -6.19 -17.00 15.63
C VAL A 251 -6.80 -15.96 16.56
N THR A 252 -6.79 -14.70 16.15
CA THR A 252 -7.34 -13.59 16.95
C THR A 252 -8.84 -13.75 17.12
N GLN A 253 -9.55 -14.06 16.04
CA GLN A 253 -10.99 -14.32 16.08
C GLN A 253 -11.35 -15.57 16.88
N ALA A 254 -10.66 -16.70 16.67
CA ALA A 254 -10.93 -17.94 17.40
C ALA A 254 -10.70 -17.81 18.92
N ARG A 255 -9.81 -16.90 19.35
CA ARG A 255 -9.62 -16.57 20.78
C ARG A 255 -10.78 -15.71 21.30
N ALA A 256 -11.18 -14.68 20.56
CA ALA A 256 -12.32 -13.83 20.91
C ALA A 256 -13.63 -14.62 21.03
N GLU A 257 -13.90 -15.55 20.10
CA GLU A 257 -15.07 -16.45 20.14
C GLU A 257 -15.07 -17.33 21.39
N LYS A 258 -13.90 -17.81 21.83
CA LYS A 258 -13.76 -18.62 23.04
C LYS A 258 -13.92 -17.81 24.34
N GLU A 259 -13.57 -16.53 24.30
CA GLU A 259 -13.65 -15.59 25.43
C GLU A 259 -14.99 -14.85 25.52
N GLY A 260 -15.89 -15.04 24.54
CA GLY A 260 -17.24 -14.44 24.52
C GLY A 260 -17.27 -12.94 24.21
N LEU A 261 -16.22 -12.40 23.59
CA LEU A 261 -16.10 -10.98 23.24
C LEU A 261 -16.78 -10.69 21.87
N PRO A 262 -17.63 -9.65 21.75
CA PRO A 262 -18.32 -9.34 20.50
C PRO A 262 -17.37 -8.78 19.42
N HIS A 263 -17.67 -9.12 18.16
CA HIS A 263 -16.92 -8.65 16.98
C HIS A 263 -17.09 -7.14 16.78
N GLY A 264 -15.97 -6.41 16.70
CA GLY A 264 -15.90 -4.99 16.32
C GLY A 264 -15.20 -4.79 14.99
#